data_AF-A0A8H9YMF7-F1
#
_entry.id   AF-A0A8H9YMF7-F1
#
_cell.length_a   1.000
_cell.length_b   1.000
_cell.length_c   1.000
_cell.angle_alpha   90.00
_cell.angle_beta   90.00
_cell.angle_gamma   90.00
#
_symmetry.space_group_name_H-M   'P 1'
#
loop_
_entity.id
_entity.type
_entity.pdbx_description
1 polymer ?
#
loop_
_entity_poly.entity_id
_entity_poly.type
_entity_poly.pdbx_seq_one_letter_code
_entity_poly.pdbx_strand_id
1 'polypeptide(L)'
;MVNFKDKTMPAVIDKALDFIGGMDTSASAPQSMDESTAKGMFKYLKEIGVPASAEDVTARGALEGWDAGFTQKVAGWAEKIESGSHIVIKNPEYFSAYMREQLRALV
;
A
#
# COMPACT_ATOMS: atom_id res chain seq x y z
N MET A 1 -4.36 -32.20 4.86
CA MET A 1 -5.33 -31.22 5.37
C MET A 1 -4.76 -29.83 5.13
N VAL A 2 -5.15 -29.18 4.04
CA VAL A 2 -4.74 -27.80 3.74
C VAL A 2 -5.50 -26.88 4.69
N ASN A 3 -4.77 -26.10 5.48
CA ASN A 3 -5.35 -25.16 6.42
C ASN A 3 -5.84 -23.94 5.64
N PHE A 4 -7.08 -24.00 5.15
CA PHE A 4 -7.81 -22.86 4.61
C PHE A 4 -8.20 -21.93 5.77
N LYS A 5 -7.22 -21.24 6.35
CA LYS A 5 -7.52 -19.91 6.85
C LYS A 5 -7.62 -19.06 5.59
N ASP A 6 -8.84 -18.71 5.19
CA ASP A 6 -9.03 -17.49 4.44
C ASP A 6 -8.19 -16.43 5.15
N LYS A 7 -7.08 -16.01 4.52
CA LYS A 7 -6.26 -14.92 5.05
C LYS A 7 -7.15 -13.69 4.93
N THR A 8 -7.95 -13.43 5.96
CA THR A 8 -8.56 -12.11 6.14
C THR A 8 -7.40 -11.12 6.14
N MET A 9 -7.41 -10.20 5.18
CA MET A 9 -6.42 -9.14 5.06
C MET A 9 -6.26 -8.46 6.43
N PRO A 10 -5.03 -8.29 6.96
CA PRO A 10 -4.81 -7.59 8.21
C PRO A 10 -5.46 -6.20 8.16
N ALA A 11 -6.14 -5.80 9.25
CA ALA A 11 -6.86 -4.52 9.31
C ALA A 11 -5.96 -3.31 8.99
N VAL A 12 -4.68 -3.40 9.37
CA VAL A 12 -3.70 -2.36 9.03
C VAL A 12 -3.39 -2.28 7.52
N ILE A 13 -3.39 -3.42 6.81
CA ILE A 13 -3.21 -3.46 5.34
C ILE A 13 -4.48 -2.95 4.67
N ASP A 14 -5.64 -3.40 5.12
CA ASP A 14 -6.95 -2.91 4.66
C ASP A 14 -7.03 -1.38 4.75
N LYS A 15 -6.69 -0.81 5.91
CA LYS A 15 -6.67 0.64 6.12
C LYS A 15 -5.64 1.38 5.27
N ALA A 16 -4.48 0.78 5.04
CA ALA A 16 -3.46 1.36 4.15
C ALA A 16 -3.98 1.43 2.71
N LEU A 17 -4.65 0.38 2.26
CA LEU A 17 -5.26 0.32 0.95
C LEU A 17 -6.44 1.27 0.81
N ASP A 18 -7.22 1.52 1.87
CA ASP A 18 -8.24 2.58 1.87
C ASP A 18 -7.64 3.97 1.63
N PHE A 19 -6.49 4.28 2.25
CA PHE A 19 -5.80 5.56 2.01
C PHE A 19 -5.33 5.68 0.57
N ILE A 20 -4.87 4.58 -0.04
CA ILE A 20 -4.48 4.54 -1.45
C ILE A 20 -5.70 4.66 -2.36
N GLY A 21 -6.83 4.02 -2.02
CA GLY A 21 -8.10 4.14 -2.72
C GLY A 21 -8.67 5.57 -2.72
N GLY A 22 -8.30 6.37 -1.71
CA GLY A 22 -8.62 7.80 -1.63
C GLY A 22 -7.75 8.73 -2.48
N MET A 23 -6.74 8.21 -3.20
CA MET A 23 -5.90 8.96 -4.16
C MET A 23 -6.60 9.09 -5.52
N ASP A 24 -5.96 9.74 -6.50
CA ASP A 24 -6.44 9.72 -7.89
C ASP A 24 -6.13 8.37 -8.57
N THR A 25 -6.91 7.35 -8.22
CA THR A 25 -6.80 5.98 -8.74
C THR A 25 -7.26 5.84 -10.20
N SER A 26 -7.83 6.91 -10.78
CA SER A 26 -8.25 6.96 -12.18
C SER A 26 -7.09 7.26 -13.14
N ALA A 27 -6.01 7.85 -12.63
CA ALA A 27 -4.83 8.18 -13.42
C ALA A 27 -3.83 7.03 -13.46
N SER A 28 -3.37 6.63 -14.66
CA SER A 28 -2.39 5.55 -14.82
C SER A 28 -1.02 5.80 -14.20
N ALA A 29 -0.76 7.02 -13.76
CA ALA A 29 0.45 7.40 -13.04
C ALA A 29 0.05 8.18 -11.79
N PRO A 30 0.35 7.66 -10.58
CA PRO A 30 0.15 8.42 -9.36
C PRO A 30 0.93 9.73 -9.41
N GLN A 31 0.35 10.80 -8.86
CA GLN A 31 1.03 12.09 -8.73
C GLN A 31 2.18 11.99 -7.71
N SER A 32 3.08 12.99 -7.70
CA SER A 32 4.26 12.99 -6.82
C SER A 32 3.91 12.84 -5.32
N MET A 33 2.79 13.43 -4.91
CA MET A 33 2.27 13.31 -3.54
C MET A 33 1.83 11.88 -3.25
N ASP A 34 0.90 11.35 -4.04
CA ASP A 34 0.38 9.98 -3.94
C ASP A 34 1.49 8.92 -3.98
N GLU A 35 2.44 9.08 -4.90
CA GLU A 35 3.61 8.20 -5.01
C GLU A 35 4.42 8.18 -3.71
N SER A 36 4.73 9.35 -3.15
CA SER A 36 5.55 9.42 -1.94
C SER A 36 4.78 8.89 -0.72
N THR A 37 3.48 9.20 -0.63
CA THR A 37 2.60 8.73 0.44
C THR A 37 2.46 7.21 0.41
N ALA A 38 2.14 6.61 -0.74
CA ALA A 38 1.97 5.16 -0.88
C ALA A 38 3.27 4.41 -0.56
N LYS A 39 4.42 4.88 -1.06
CA LYS A 39 5.72 4.27 -0.74
C LYS A 39 6.08 4.41 0.74
N GLY A 40 5.81 5.57 1.35
CA GLY A 40 6.02 5.79 2.78
C GLY A 40 5.17 4.85 3.63
N MET A 41 3.92 4.66 3.23
CA MET A 41 2.99 3.75 3.87
C MET A 41 3.45 2.29 3.80
N PHE A 42 3.80 1.79 2.62
CA PHE A 42 4.33 0.42 2.48
C PHE A 42 5.63 0.21 3.25
N LYS A 43 6.52 1.21 3.26
CA LYS A 43 7.75 1.14 4.05
C LYS A 43 7.44 1.03 5.54
N TYR A 44 6.49 1.83 6.04
CA TYR A 44 6.07 1.78 7.44
C TYR A 44 5.44 0.44 7.81
N LEU A 45 4.56 -0.10 6.95
CA LEU A 45 3.96 -1.43 7.12
C LEU A 45 5.03 -2.53 7.23
N LYS A 46 6.06 -2.47 6.39
CA LYS A 46 7.21 -3.37 6.51
C LYS A 46 7.99 -3.18 7.81
N GLU A 47 8.25 -1.93 8.22
CA GLU A 47 8.99 -1.62 9.46
C GLU A 47 8.30 -2.17 10.71
N ILE A 48 6.96 -2.23 10.73
CA ILE A 48 6.18 -2.80 11.83
C ILE A 48 5.90 -4.30 11.67
N GLY A 49 6.51 -4.96 10.67
CA GLY A 49 6.46 -6.41 10.48
C GLY A 49 5.22 -6.93 9.74
N VAL A 50 4.44 -6.06 9.10
CA VAL A 50 3.20 -6.40 8.40
C VAL A 50 3.23 -5.84 6.96
N PRO A 51 4.18 -6.26 6.10
CA PRO A 51 4.28 -5.74 4.74
C PRO A 51 3.02 -6.06 3.94
N ALA A 52 2.56 -5.09 3.13
CA ALA A 52 1.54 -5.33 2.11
C ALA A 52 2.19 -5.98 0.88
N SER A 53 1.52 -6.98 0.30
CA SER A 53 2.01 -7.67 -0.89
C SER A 53 1.49 -7.04 -2.18
N ALA A 54 2.10 -7.40 -3.31
CA ALA A 54 1.60 -7.01 -4.63
C ALA A 54 0.21 -7.61 -4.92
N GLU A 55 -0.08 -8.81 -4.39
CA GLU A 55 -1.40 -9.43 -4.51
C GLU A 55 -2.47 -8.67 -3.73
N ASP A 56 -2.15 -8.17 -2.52
CA ASP A 56 -3.08 -7.35 -1.72
C ASP A 56 -3.53 -6.10 -2.51
N VAL A 57 -2.56 -5.40 -3.11
CA VAL A 57 -2.80 -4.21 -3.94
C VAL A 57 -3.59 -4.57 -5.20
N THR A 58 -3.22 -5.65 -5.88
CA THR A 58 -3.88 -6.07 -7.13
C THR A 58 -5.33 -6.50 -6.88
N ALA A 59 -5.58 -7.25 -5.81
CA ALA A 59 -6.91 -7.67 -5.40
C ALA A 59 -7.79 -6.46 -5.06
N ARG A 60 -7.25 -5.48 -4.33
CA ARG A 60 -7.95 -4.23 -4.02
C ARG A 60 -8.24 -3.41 -5.28
N GLY A 61 -7.25 -3.22 -6.15
CA GLY A 61 -7.43 -2.46 -7.38
C GLY A 61 -8.50 -3.06 -8.29
N ALA A 62 -8.55 -4.40 -8.39
CA ALA A 62 -9.61 -5.10 -9.11
C ALA A 62 -10.99 -4.95 -8.44
N LEU A 63 -11.05 -5.00 -7.11
CA LEU A 63 -12.29 -4.84 -6.34
C LEU A 63 -12.88 -3.44 -6.47
N GLU A 64 -12.04 -2.41 -6.42
CA GLU A 64 -12.46 -1.01 -6.41
C GLU A 64 -12.43 -0.34 -7.80
N GLY A 65 -11.97 -1.04 -8.82
CA GLY A 65 -11.94 -0.54 -10.19
C GLY A 65 -10.89 0.55 -10.43
N TRP A 66 -9.74 0.46 -9.75
CA TRP A 66 -8.60 1.35 -10.00
C TRP A 66 -8.08 1.16 -11.43
N ASP A 67 -7.45 2.20 -11.98
CA ASP A 67 -6.79 2.10 -13.28
C ASP A 67 -5.71 1.00 -13.26
N ALA A 68 -5.57 0.27 -14.37
CA ALA A 68 -4.63 -0.84 -14.46
C ALA A 68 -3.17 -0.39 -14.35
N GLY A 69 -2.82 0.77 -14.93
CA GLY A 69 -1.48 1.35 -14.83
C GLY A 69 -1.19 1.89 -13.43
N PHE A 70 -2.20 2.49 -12.77
CA PHE A 70 -2.10 2.86 -11.36
C PHE A 70 -1.80 1.63 -10.50
N THR A 71 -2.65 0.61 -10.61
CA THR A 71 -2.57 -0.64 -9.84
C THR A 71 -1.21 -1.31 -10.02
N GLN A 72 -0.74 -1.43 -11.27
CA GLN A 72 0.55 -2.04 -11.58
C GLN A 72 1.71 -1.29 -10.93
N LYS A 73 1.69 0.05 -10.92
CA LYS A 73 2.76 0.84 -10.30
C LYS A 73 2.78 0.67 -8.78
N VAL A 74 1.62 0.77 -8.15
CA VAL A 74 1.50 0.65 -6.69
C VAL A 74 1.88 -0.76 -6.24
N ALA A 75 1.42 -1.80 -6.94
CA ALA A 75 1.79 -3.18 -6.67
C ALA A 75 3.31 -3.40 -6.83
N GLY A 76 3.93 -2.82 -7.85
CA GLY A 76 5.39 -2.86 -8.03
C GLY A 76 6.18 -2.13 -6.94
N TRP A 77 5.59 -1.15 -6.23
CA TRP A 77 6.21 -0.56 -5.05
C TRP A 77 6.09 -1.46 -3.83
N ALA A 78 4.91 -2.06 -3.62
CA ALA A 78 4.69 -3.04 -2.55
C ALA A 78 5.69 -4.20 -2.67
N GLU A 79 5.82 -4.81 -3.85
CA GLU A 79 6.78 -5.89 -4.13
C GLU A 79 8.23 -5.50 -3.83
N LYS A 80 8.67 -4.33 -4.32
CA LYS A 80 10.04 -3.84 -4.07
C LYS A 80 10.30 -3.63 -2.59
N ILE A 81 9.35 -3.04 -1.89
CA ILE A 81 9.48 -2.77 -0.45
C ILE A 81 9.48 -4.09 0.31
N GLU A 82 8.54 -4.99 0.05
CA GLU A 82 8.43 -6.31 0.68
C GLU A 82 9.72 -7.11 0.51
N SER A 83 10.26 -7.20 -0.71
CA SER A 83 11.52 -7.89 -1.03
C SER A 83 12.76 -7.24 -0.41
N GLY A 84 12.66 -6.01 0.10
CA GLY A 84 13.80 -5.28 0.68
C GLY A 84 14.65 -4.54 -0.36
N SER A 85 14.14 -4.43 -1.59
CA SER A 85 14.74 -3.61 -2.63
C SER A 85 14.73 -2.14 -2.24
N HIS A 86 15.78 -1.42 -2.63
CA HIS A 86 15.84 0.02 -2.40
C HIS A 86 14.76 0.74 -3.22
N ILE A 87 14.09 1.70 -2.60
CA ILE A 87 13.13 2.59 -3.23
C ILE A 87 13.32 4.02 -2.75
N VAL A 88 13.24 4.97 -3.68
CA VAL A 88 13.32 6.40 -3.36
C VAL A 88 11.92 6.92 -3.06
N ILE A 89 11.79 7.59 -1.91
CA ILE A 89 10.62 8.37 -1.50
C ILE A 89 11.05 9.84 -1.59
N LYS A 90 10.51 10.57 -2.58
CA LYS A 90 10.97 11.94 -2.88
C LYS A 90 10.60 12.92 -1.76
N ASN A 91 9.37 12.82 -1.26
CA ASN A 91 8.80 13.71 -0.27
C ASN A 91 8.22 12.88 0.88
N PRO A 92 9.08 12.34 1.77
CA PRO A 92 8.64 11.43 2.84
C PRO A 92 7.64 12.05 3.81
N GLU A 93 7.60 13.39 3.92
CA GLU A 93 6.68 14.14 4.76
C GLU A 93 5.20 14.04 4.34
N TYR A 94 4.90 13.63 3.10
CA TYR A 94 3.52 13.41 2.67
C TYR A 94 2.88 12.19 3.32
N PHE A 95 3.68 11.21 3.75
CA PHE A 95 3.22 10.21 4.69
C PHE A 95 3.18 10.81 6.11
N SER A 96 2.07 11.47 6.41
CA SER A 96 1.90 12.29 7.61
C SER A 96 1.90 11.46 8.91
N ALA A 97 2.19 12.14 10.03
CA ALA A 97 2.08 11.56 11.37
C ALA A 97 0.67 11.00 11.65
N TYR A 98 -0.38 11.70 11.19
CA TYR A 98 -1.76 11.23 11.32
C TYR A 98 -2.00 9.88 10.65
N MET A 99 -1.55 9.72 9.39
CA MET A 99 -1.68 8.43 8.69
C MET A 99 -0.91 7.32 9.41
N ARG A 100 0.31 7.63 9.89
CA ARG A 100 1.12 6.68 10.66
C ARG A 100 0.43 6.25 11.94
N GLU A 101 -0.18 7.17 12.68
CA GLU A 101 -0.91 6.89 13.92
C GLU A 101 -2.16 6.04 13.66
N GLN A 102 -2.92 6.35 12.61
CA GLN A 102 -4.09 5.56 12.19
C GLN A 102 -3.71 4.11 11.86
N LEU A 103 -2.59 3.90 11.17
CA LEU A 103 -2.10 2.55 10.87
C LEU A 103 -1.56 1.86 12.12
N ARG A 104 -0.81 2.58 12.97
CA ARG A 104 -0.28 2.01 14.23
C ARG A 104 -1.37 1.52 15.17
N ALA A 105 -2.52 2.21 15.21
CA ALA A 105 -3.63 1.84 16.07
C ALA A 105 -4.30 0.49 15.71
N LEU A 106 -3.97 -0.07 14.54
CA LEU A 106 -4.54 -1.31 14.00
C LEU A 106 -3.59 -2.52 14.09
N VAL A 107 -2.45 -2.37 14.77
CA VAL A 107 -1.44 -3.41 15.01
C VAL A 107 -1.32 -3.68 16.51
#